data_AF-A0A2S4UDM7-F1
#
_entry.id   AF-A0A2S4UDM7-F1
#
_cell.length_a   1.000
_cell.length_b   1.000
_cell.length_c   1.000
_cell.angle_alpha   90.00
_cell.angle_beta   90.00
_cell.angle_gamma   90.00
#
_symmetry.space_group_name_H-M   'P 1'
#
loop_
_entity.id
_entity.type
_entity.pdbx_description
1 polymer ?
#
loop_
_entity_poly.entity_id
_entity_poly.type
_entity_poly.pdbx_seq_one_letter_code
_entity_poly.pdbx_strand_id
1 'polypeptide(L)'
;MRRPELSLGLTTKPRTLVISSASHALILRASPSKQLSVEFLGIDKRTQTGIKIAPCWGALGLLEIEQIFLVIVTHATPIGVLQPSQEQIHRVVSVDLFCLTSTNFDYQQATRGNLNQSIGNGSNHDAEEPIGPDHPTLNGIKKILSNGQFYFSSTTSDLSSRTEYRLAPNEDDCSSTRRFSWNSFMLVGLTGFQNGLPIPNRLEFDRQNFLVSIIQGYVATYELKLPPPLSSSSVPSTKDEDNNEPISFSISLFSRLGSLRAGTRFNTRGIDDDGNVANFVESETLILTNNKLFSFVQIRGSVPLFFEQSGTGMTNLLNCMHSIVTNDLLSNYHSVQILNLLSSSRDSESNLTNAYQQRLKSFINDHKEYPEDIVNFVNFDLHHRSKSSGLDGVRQLLINDN
;
A
#
# COMPACT_ATOMS: atom_id res chain seq x y z
N MET A 1 -20.87 -0.99 4.72
CA MET A 1 -21.00 -0.87 6.20
C MET A 1 -20.13 0.29 6.66
N ARG A 2 -20.57 1.07 7.66
CA ARG A 2 -19.78 2.19 8.21
C ARG A 2 -18.72 1.63 9.16
N ARG A 3 -17.45 2.06 9.03
CA ARG A 3 -16.36 1.68 9.95
C ARG A 3 -16.75 2.06 11.39
N PRO A 4 -16.51 1.20 12.39
CA PRO A 4 -16.72 1.55 13.80
C PRO A 4 -15.85 2.74 14.20
N GLU A 5 -16.39 3.63 15.03
CA GLU A 5 -15.59 4.67 15.67
C GLU A 5 -14.73 4.03 16.77
N LEU A 6 -13.41 4.19 16.68
CA LEU A 6 -12.46 3.64 17.63
C LEU A 6 -11.86 4.75 18.50
N SER A 7 -11.51 4.37 19.73
CA SER A 7 -10.71 5.22 20.60
C SER A 7 -9.66 4.43 21.36
N LEU A 8 -8.54 5.10 21.61
CA LEU A 8 -7.44 4.57 22.40
C LEU A 8 -7.56 5.06 23.84
N GLY A 9 -7.52 4.13 24.78
CA GLY A 9 -7.43 4.41 26.21
C GLY A 9 -6.15 3.85 26.83
N LEU A 10 -5.75 4.44 27.96
CA LEU A 10 -4.59 4.04 28.75
C LEU A 10 -4.97 3.87 30.22
N THR A 11 -4.58 2.75 30.79
CA THR A 11 -4.56 2.50 32.23
C THR A 11 -3.11 2.45 32.68
N THR A 12 -2.75 3.12 33.77
CA THR A 12 -1.35 3.26 34.20
C THR A 12 -0.85 2.10 35.08
N LYS A 13 -1.75 1.44 35.83
CA LYS A 13 -1.40 0.34 36.74
C LYS A 13 -2.46 -0.77 36.73
N PRO A 14 -2.15 -1.96 36.17
CA PRO A 14 -0.99 -2.25 35.32
C PRO A 14 -1.07 -1.46 34.01
N ARG A 15 0.08 -1.11 33.43
CA ARG A 15 0.13 -0.36 32.16
C ARG A 15 -0.58 -1.16 31.06
N THR A 16 -1.65 -0.58 30.53
CA THR A 16 -2.55 -1.24 29.57
C THR A 16 -2.99 -0.24 28.53
N LEU A 17 -2.81 -0.55 27.25
CA LEU A 17 -3.42 0.19 26.15
C LEU A 17 -4.66 -0.55 25.68
N VAL A 18 -5.75 0.17 25.46
CA VAL A 18 -7.04 -0.39 25.04
C VAL A 18 -7.52 0.31 23.80
N ILE A 19 -7.70 -0.41 22.69
CA ILE A 19 -8.43 0.08 21.52
C ILE A 19 -9.87 -0.36 21.69
N SER A 20 -10.81 0.58 21.75
CA SER A 20 -12.22 0.31 22.03
C SER A 20 -13.10 0.82 20.90
N SER A 21 -14.07 -0.01 20.50
CA SER A 21 -15.23 0.38 19.70
C SER A 21 -16.42 0.64 20.62
N ALA A 22 -17.62 0.82 20.08
CA ALA A 22 -18.84 0.92 20.87
C ALA A 22 -19.23 -0.40 21.57
N SER A 23 -18.76 -1.55 21.08
CA SER A 23 -19.22 -2.88 21.52
C SER A 23 -18.11 -3.79 22.04
N HIS A 24 -16.86 -3.55 21.65
CA HIS A 24 -15.75 -4.44 21.97
C HIS A 24 -14.47 -3.65 22.27
N ALA A 25 -13.55 -4.30 22.98
CA ALA A 25 -12.24 -3.77 23.32
C ALA A 25 -11.15 -4.78 22.97
N LEU A 26 -10.06 -4.28 22.39
CA LEU A 26 -8.79 -4.96 22.22
C LEU A 26 -7.82 -4.41 23.27
N ILE A 27 -7.47 -5.24 24.24
CA ILE A 27 -6.66 -4.89 25.40
C ILE A 27 -5.25 -5.43 25.19
N LEU A 28 -4.24 -4.57 25.31
CA LEU A 28 -2.83 -4.91 25.16
C LEU A 28 -2.08 -4.58 26.46
N ARG A 29 -1.42 -5.59 27.04
CA ARG A 29 -0.58 -5.46 28.23
C ARG A 29 0.79 -6.03 27.95
N ALA A 30 1.84 -5.26 28.24
CA ALA A 30 3.20 -5.78 28.19
C ALA A 30 3.72 -6.02 29.60
N SER A 31 4.35 -7.17 29.82
CA SER A 31 5.10 -7.44 31.04
C SER A 31 6.45 -6.71 31.02
N PRO A 32 7.10 -6.54 32.19
CA PRO A 32 8.48 -6.06 32.26
C PRO A 32 9.48 -6.96 31.50
N SER A 33 9.16 -8.24 31.32
CA SER A 33 9.93 -9.20 30.52
C SER A 33 9.64 -9.12 29.02
N LYS A 34 8.98 -8.05 28.55
CA LYS A 34 8.57 -7.83 27.16
C LYS A 34 7.63 -8.90 26.59
N GLN A 35 6.92 -9.64 27.44
CA GLN A 35 5.86 -10.53 26.99
C GLN A 35 4.59 -9.72 26.79
N LEU A 36 3.98 -9.84 25.62
CA LEU A 36 2.72 -9.19 25.30
C LEU A 36 1.54 -10.13 25.54
N SER A 37 0.58 -9.67 26.34
CA SER A 37 -0.73 -10.28 26.49
C SER A 37 -1.76 -9.45 25.73
N VAL A 38 -2.58 -10.12 24.93
CA VAL A 38 -3.64 -9.52 24.12
C VAL A 38 -4.96 -10.19 24.48
N GLU A 39 -5.99 -9.40 24.77
CA GLU A 39 -7.34 -9.88 25.08
C GLU A 39 -8.35 -9.16 24.18
N PHE A 40 -9.35 -9.91 23.68
CA PHE A 40 -10.47 -9.36 22.91
C PHE A 40 -11.77 -9.68 23.64
N LEU A 41 -12.51 -8.64 24.04
CA LEU A 41 -13.67 -8.75 24.92
C LEU A 41 -14.80 -7.84 24.44
N GLY A 42 -16.04 -8.24 24.71
CA GLY A 42 -17.19 -7.34 24.61
C GLY A 42 -17.16 -6.29 25.73
N ILE A 43 -17.53 -5.05 25.42
CA ILE A 43 -17.60 -3.96 26.40
C ILE A 43 -18.89 -4.11 27.21
N ASP A 44 -18.71 -4.21 28.52
CA ASP A 44 -19.76 -4.14 29.52
C ASP A 44 -19.49 -3.03 30.55
N LYS A 45 -20.37 -2.87 31.55
CA LYS A 45 -20.21 -1.86 32.61
C LYS A 45 -18.95 -2.06 33.47
N ARG A 46 -18.31 -3.22 33.41
CA ARG A 46 -17.12 -3.59 34.20
C ARG A 46 -15.83 -3.44 33.41
N THR A 47 -15.92 -3.32 32.08
CA THR A 47 -14.78 -3.24 31.17
C THR A 47 -14.04 -1.93 31.38
N GLN A 48 -12.80 -2.01 31.88
CA GLN A 48 -11.96 -0.85 32.10
C GLN A 48 -11.23 -0.47 30.81
N THR A 49 -11.75 0.54 30.10
CA THR A 49 -11.12 1.10 28.89
C THR A 49 -10.03 2.12 29.18
N GLY A 50 -9.86 2.51 30.45
CA GLY A 50 -8.84 3.47 30.89
C GLY A 50 -9.19 4.93 30.54
N ILE A 51 -8.23 5.82 30.71
CA ILE A 51 -8.38 7.24 30.34
C ILE A 51 -8.28 7.33 28.81
N LYS A 52 -9.33 7.84 28.16
CA LYS A 52 -9.35 8.05 26.71
C LYS A 52 -8.29 9.09 26.32
N ILE A 53 -7.32 8.67 25.51
CA ILE A 53 -6.22 9.52 25.05
C ILE A 53 -6.61 10.24 23.76
N ALA A 54 -7.12 9.48 22.77
CA ALA A 54 -7.44 10.02 21.46
C ALA A 54 -8.47 9.14 20.72
N PRO A 55 -9.28 9.73 19.81
CA PRO A 55 -9.90 8.95 18.75
C PRO A 55 -8.82 8.36 17.83
N CYS A 56 -9.10 7.22 17.21
CA CYS A 56 -8.18 6.61 16.27
C CYS A 56 -8.90 5.86 15.15
N TRP A 57 -8.16 5.55 14.10
CA TRP A 57 -8.66 4.73 12.98
C TRP A 57 -8.36 3.26 13.18
N GLY A 58 -7.36 2.91 14.00
CA GLY A 58 -6.97 1.54 14.32
C GLY A 58 -5.45 1.40 14.42
N ALA A 59 -4.98 0.18 14.67
CA ALA A 59 -3.57 -0.14 14.83
C ALA A 59 -2.92 -0.58 13.50
N LEU A 60 -1.78 0.03 13.17
CA LEU A 60 -0.89 -0.47 12.13
C LEU A 60 -0.11 -1.72 12.60
N GLY A 61 -0.05 -1.95 13.91
CA GLY A 61 0.60 -3.11 14.50
C GLY A 61 1.59 -2.73 15.59
N LEU A 62 2.51 -3.63 15.86
CA LEU A 62 3.50 -3.53 16.94
C LEU A 62 4.90 -3.35 16.37
N LEU A 63 5.73 -2.58 17.07
CA LEU A 63 7.15 -2.44 16.80
C LEU A 63 7.95 -2.61 18.09
N GLU A 64 9.04 -3.36 18.04
CA GLU A 64 10.01 -3.42 19.13
C GLU A 64 11.23 -2.55 18.77
N ILE A 65 11.41 -1.46 19.52
CA ILE A 65 12.55 -0.53 19.39
C ILE A 65 13.04 -0.26 20.80
N GLU A 66 13.89 -1.14 21.32
CA GLU A 66 14.29 -1.23 22.75
C GLU A 66 13.12 -1.55 23.72
N GLN A 67 11.95 -0.98 23.45
CA GLN A 67 10.66 -1.10 24.12
C GLN A 67 9.59 -1.51 23.08
N ILE A 68 8.44 -1.99 23.54
CA ILE A 68 7.34 -2.37 22.63
C ILE A 68 6.44 -1.16 22.43
N PHE A 69 6.15 -0.83 21.17
CA PHE A 69 5.28 0.26 20.77
C PHE A 69 4.09 -0.26 19.97
N LEU A 70 2.90 0.25 20.30
CA LEU A 70 1.70 0.13 19.49
C LEU A 70 1.62 1.33 18.55
N VAL A 71 1.54 1.08 17.25
CA VAL A 71 1.50 2.11 16.22
C VAL A 71 0.06 2.33 15.78
N ILE A 72 -0.46 3.55 15.93
CA ILE A 72 -1.87 3.89 15.74
C ILE A 72 -2.02 4.95 14.65
N VAL A 73 -2.94 4.73 13.72
CA VAL A 73 -3.40 5.78 12.80
C VAL A 73 -4.31 6.73 13.58
N THR A 74 -3.83 7.95 13.83
CA THR A 74 -4.58 8.95 14.59
C THR A 74 -5.44 9.82 13.68
N HIS A 75 -4.98 10.13 12.47
CA HIS A 75 -5.78 10.86 11.48
C HIS A 75 -5.63 10.27 10.08
N ALA A 76 -6.74 10.24 9.36
CA ALA A 76 -6.82 9.85 7.96
C ALA A 76 -7.90 10.68 7.26
N THR A 77 -7.75 10.90 5.96
CA THR A 77 -8.71 11.63 5.12
C THR A 77 -9.33 10.69 4.09
N PRO A 78 -10.64 10.75 3.84
CA PRO A 78 -11.25 9.97 2.78
C PRO A 78 -10.77 10.44 1.40
N ILE A 79 -10.56 9.49 0.49
CA ILE A 79 -10.14 9.75 -0.90
C ILE A 79 -11.29 9.55 -1.87
N GLY A 80 -12.05 8.46 -1.69
CA GLY A 80 -13.15 8.11 -2.55
C GLY A 80 -13.77 6.78 -2.12
N VAL A 81 -14.85 6.41 -2.80
CA VAL A 81 -15.55 5.16 -2.58
C VAL A 81 -15.24 4.22 -3.74
N LEU A 82 -14.69 3.06 -3.40
CA LEU A 82 -14.40 2.01 -4.36
C LEU A 82 -15.69 1.33 -4.79
N GLN A 83 -15.90 1.27 -6.10
CA GLN A 83 -17.00 0.54 -6.70
C GLN A 83 -16.51 -0.82 -7.23
N PRO A 84 -17.32 -1.89 -7.20
CA PRO A 84 -18.72 -1.94 -6.74
C PRO A 84 -18.89 -2.20 -5.24
N SER A 85 -17.81 -2.41 -4.48
CA SER A 85 -17.89 -2.80 -3.06
C SER A 85 -18.43 -1.70 -2.12
N GLN A 86 -18.55 -0.47 -2.60
CA GLN A 86 -18.99 0.70 -1.83
C GLN A 86 -18.11 0.95 -0.59
N GLU A 87 -16.81 0.68 -0.73
CA GLU A 87 -15.85 0.81 0.36
C GLU A 87 -15.12 2.15 0.30
N GLN A 88 -15.12 2.88 1.40
CA GLN A 88 -14.41 4.15 1.46
C GLN A 88 -12.91 3.92 1.71
N ILE A 89 -12.09 4.47 0.81
CA ILE A 89 -10.63 4.44 0.91
C ILE A 89 -10.15 5.68 1.65
N HIS A 90 -9.18 5.48 2.53
CA HIS A 90 -8.59 6.51 3.36
C HIS A 90 -7.10 6.65 3.08
N ARG A 91 -6.61 7.89 3.09
CA ARG A 91 -5.20 8.23 3.11
C ARG A 91 -4.78 8.54 4.54
N VAL A 92 -3.71 7.89 5.01
CA VAL A 92 -3.10 8.15 6.31
C VAL A 92 -2.51 9.56 6.31
N VAL A 93 -2.90 10.38 7.29
CA VAL A 93 -2.40 11.75 7.48
C VAL A 93 -1.43 11.81 8.66
N SER A 94 -1.76 11.15 9.76
CA SER A 94 -0.87 11.09 10.92
C SER A 94 -0.92 9.76 11.62
N VAL A 95 0.25 9.36 12.12
CA VAL A 95 0.46 8.18 12.94
C VAL A 95 1.14 8.58 14.24
N ASP A 96 0.80 7.90 15.33
CA ASP A 96 1.46 8.06 16.62
C ASP A 96 1.86 6.70 17.20
N LEU A 97 2.92 6.69 18.00
CA LEU A 97 3.48 5.50 18.62
C LEU A 97 3.24 5.58 20.13
N PHE A 98 2.70 4.50 20.69
CA PHE A 98 2.34 4.40 22.11
C PHE A 98 3.13 3.29 22.77
N CYS A 99 3.99 3.62 23.73
CA CYS A 99 4.82 2.62 24.39
C CYS A 99 3.97 1.74 25.32
N LEU A 100 4.10 0.41 25.21
CA LEU A 100 3.42 -0.55 26.07
C LEU A 100 4.20 -0.89 27.34
N THR A 101 5.52 -0.75 27.31
CA THR A 101 6.42 -1.22 28.38
C THR A 101 6.96 -0.11 29.29
N SER A 102 6.84 1.17 28.91
CA SER A 102 7.37 2.30 29.67
C SER A 102 6.47 3.53 29.62
N THR A 103 6.42 4.29 30.73
CA THR A 103 5.76 5.60 30.84
C THR A 103 6.62 6.75 30.31
N ASN A 104 7.90 6.50 30.03
CA ASN A 104 8.87 7.52 29.59
C ASN A 104 8.57 8.09 28.20
N PHE A 105 7.48 7.73 27.55
CA PHE A 105 7.09 8.26 26.24
C PHE A 105 5.74 8.98 26.27
N ASP A 106 5.10 9.06 27.45
CA ASP A 106 3.75 9.61 27.59
C ASP A 106 3.72 11.14 27.46
N TYR A 107 4.84 11.86 27.70
CA TYR A 107 4.89 13.32 27.55
C TYR A 107 4.67 13.77 26.09
N GLN A 108 5.05 12.96 25.09
CA GLN A 108 4.82 13.27 23.67
C GLN A 108 3.31 13.39 23.36
N GLN A 109 2.49 12.75 24.18
CA GLN A 109 1.02 12.78 24.10
C GLN A 109 0.46 14.06 24.76
N ALA A 110 1.02 14.44 25.92
CA ALA A 110 0.55 15.57 26.72
C ALA A 110 0.73 16.91 25.98
N THR A 111 1.84 17.09 25.24
CA THR A 111 2.09 18.31 24.46
C THR A 111 1.00 18.57 23.40
N ARG A 112 0.40 17.51 22.82
CA ARG A 112 -0.70 17.64 21.86
C ARG A 112 -2.05 17.98 22.49
N GLY A 113 -2.32 17.47 23.69
CA GLY A 113 -3.53 17.84 24.45
C GLY A 113 -3.59 19.35 24.71
N ASN A 114 -2.43 19.97 24.99
CA ASN A 114 -2.32 21.41 25.25
C ASN A 114 -2.37 22.26 23.97
N LEU A 115 -1.81 21.78 22.85
CA LEU A 115 -1.91 22.47 21.55
C LEU A 115 -3.35 22.53 21.03
N ASN A 116 -4.16 21.49 21.26
CA ASN A 116 -5.58 21.51 20.87
C ASN A 116 -6.47 22.37 21.79
N GLN A 117 -6.03 22.69 23.01
CA GLN A 117 -6.74 23.60 23.92
C GLN A 117 -6.35 25.08 23.76
N SER A 118 -5.19 25.38 23.17
CA SER A 118 -4.68 26.76 23.02
C SER A 118 -5.17 27.51 21.78
N ILE A 119 -6.01 26.90 20.93
CA ILE A 119 -6.66 27.59 19.80
C ILE A 119 -7.72 28.61 20.29
N GLY A 120 -8.01 28.67 21.60
CA GLY A 120 -8.97 29.59 22.20
C GLY A 120 -8.43 30.37 23.40
N ASN A 121 -7.32 31.09 23.25
CA ASN A 121 -7.12 32.44 23.82
C ASN A 121 -5.67 32.89 23.65
N GLY A 122 -5.51 34.09 23.09
CA GLY A 122 -4.22 34.75 22.98
C GLY A 122 -3.64 35.08 24.35
N SER A 123 -2.53 34.43 24.68
CA SER A 123 -1.52 34.94 25.60
C SER A 123 -0.19 34.25 25.29
N ASN A 124 0.76 35.02 24.77
CA ASN A 124 2.16 34.62 24.62
C ASN A 124 2.75 34.42 26.02
N HIS A 125 2.76 33.19 26.50
CA HIS A 125 3.71 32.75 27.50
C HIS A 125 4.53 31.63 26.88
N ASP A 126 5.84 31.87 26.80
CA ASP A 126 6.86 30.89 26.46
C ASP A 126 6.77 29.72 27.45
N ALA A 127 5.91 28.76 27.16
CA ALA A 127 5.91 27.47 27.82
C ALA A 127 7.06 26.68 27.19
N GLU A 128 8.16 26.53 27.93
CA GLU A 128 9.21 25.57 27.60
C GLU A 128 8.55 24.21 27.30
N GLU A 129 8.63 23.77 26.04
CA GLU A 129 8.19 22.44 25.66
C GLU A 129 8.96 21.43 26.54
N PRO A 130 8.30 20.43 27.15
CA PRO A 130 9.02 19.43 27.91
C PRO A 130 9.95 18.69 26.94
N ILE A 131 11.27 18.92 27.08
CA ILE A 131 12.33 18.21 26.37
C ILE A 131 12.35 16.78 26.92
N GLY A 132 11.41 15.96 26.46
CA GLY A 132 11.56 14.54 26.65
C GLY A 132 12.63 13.99 25.69
N PRO A 133 13.16 12.77 25.95
CA PRO A 133 14.20 12.18 25.13
C PRO A 133 13.79 12.18 23.65
N ASP A 134 14.44 13.03 22.85
CA ASP A 134 14.32 12.99 21.41
C ASP A 134 14.80 11.62 20.95
N HIS A 135 13.86 10.81 20.48
CA HIS A 135 14.16 9.50 19.94
C HIS A 135 14.11 9.60 18.41
N PRO A 136 15.25 9.89 17.74
CA PRO A 136 15.28 10.19 16.31
C PRO A 136 14.67 9.06 15.46
N THR A 137 14.83 7.80 15.88
CA THR A 137 14.18 6.65 15.21
C THR A 137 12.65 6.72 15.25
N LEU A 138 12.04 6.97 16.42
CA LEU A 138 10.57 7.06 16.54
C LEU A 138 10.03 8.24 15.72
N ASN A 139 10.74 9.38 15.77
CA ASN A 139 10.41 10.55 14.97
C ASN A 139 10.55 10.28 13.46
N GLY A 140 11.57 9.53 13.04
CA GLY A 140 11.76 9.07 11.68
C GLY A 140 10.63 8.18 11.19
N ILE A 141 10.23 7.17 11.98
CA ILE A 141 9.12 6.27 11.66
C ILE A 141 7.82 7.05 11.53
N LYS A 142 7.54 7.94 12.48
CA LYS A 142 6.37 8.82 12.46
C LYS A 142 6.33 9.67 11.19
N LYS A 143 7.47 10.26 10.81
CA LYS A 143 7.60 11.07 9.60
C LYS A 143 7.38 10.27 8.32
N ILE A 144 7.91 9.04 8.26
CA ILE A 144 7.70 8.13 7.12
C ILE A 144 6.21 7.81 7.00
N LEU A 145 5.59 7.32 8.07
CA LEU A 145 4.18 6.88 8.06
C LEU A 145 3.18 8.03 7.86
N SER A 146 3.57 9.26 8.18
CA SER A 146 2.74 10.47 8.04
C SER A 146 3.05 11.27 6.77
N ASN A 147 3.79 10.69 5.81
CA ASN A 147 4.19 11.39 4.58
C ASN A 147 3.06 11.48 3.51
N GLY A 148 1.88 10.93 3.77
CA GLY A 148 0.74 10.95 2.86
C GLY A 148 0.78 9.92 1.72
N GLN A 149 1.67 8.92 1.78
CA GLN A 149 1.80 7.87 0.75
C GLN A 149 1.14 6.55 1.16
N PHE A 150 0.46 6.49 2.31
CA PHE A 150 -0.15 5.27 2.81
C PHE A 150 -1.67 5.32 2.74
N TYR A 151 -2.27 4.21 2.32
CA TYR A 151 -3.71 4.10 2.08
C TYR A 151 -4.26 2.79 2.66
N PHE A 152 -5.51 2.84 3.13
CA PHE A 152 -6.22 1.68 3.67
C PHE A 152 -7.72 1.75 3.36
N SER A 153 -8.40 0.59 3.41
CA SER A 153 -9.87 0.53 3.28
C SER A 153 -10.56 0.73 4.63
N SER A 154 -11.78 1.22 4.60
CA SER A 154 -12.63 1.36 5.80
C SER A 154 -12.97 0.03 6.46
N THR A 155 -12.99 -1.03 5.67
CA THR A 155 -13.29 -2.41 6.05
C THR A 155 -12.02 -3.25 6.08
N THR A 156 -12.15 -4.54 6.42
CA THR A 156 -11.08 -5.55 6.35
C THR A 156 -10.64 -5.88 4.92
N SER A 157 -11.15 -5.14 3.94
CA SER A 157 -10.89 -5.38 2.53
C SER A 157 -9.44 -5.10 2.20
N ASP A 158 -8.86 -6.05 1.48
CA ASP A 158 -7.47 -6.00 1.09
C ASP A 158 -7.28 -4.97 -0.03
N LEU A 159 -6.39 -4.00 0.15
CA LEU A 159 -5.97 -3.10 -0.93
C LEU A 159 -4.68 -3.54 -1.62
N SER A 160 -3.99 -4.53 -1.04
CA SER A 160 -2.72 -5.04 -1.55
C SER A 160 -2.90 -5.94 -2.77
N SER A 161 -4.02 -6.67 -2.85
CA SER A 161 -4.38 -7.49 -4.01
C SER A 161 -5.03 -6.72 -5.17
N ARG A 162 -4.83 -7.24 -6.38
CA ARG A 162 -5.54 -6.83 -7.59
C ARG A 162 -7.04 -7.09 -7.47
N THR A 163 -7.82 -6.32 -8.22
CA THR A 163 -9.29 -6.38 -8.18
C THR A 163 -9.83 -7.74 -8.58
N GLU A 164 -9.17 -8.43 -9.52
CA GLU A 164 -9.55 -9.78 -9.93
C GLU A 164 -9.57 -10.76 -8.74
N TYR A 165 -8.54 -10.76 -7.89
CA TYR A 165 -8.45 -11.63 -6.73
C TYR A 165 -9.36 -11.21 -5.59
N ARG A 166 -9.62 -9.90 -5.45
CA ARG A 166 -10.57 -9.40 -4.44
C ARG A 166 -12.00 -9.82 -4.74
N LEU A 167 -12.36 -9.94 -6.02
CA LEU A 167 -13.70 -10.34 -6.46
C LEU A 167 -13.87 -11.85 -6.59
N ALA A 168 -12.79 -12.57 -6.91
CA ALA A 168 -12.75 -14.02 -7.00
C ALA A 168 -11.53 -14.56 -6.23
N PRO A 169 -11.60 -14.62 -4.89
CA PRO A 169 -10.49 -15.09 -4.08
C PRO A 169 -10.22 -16.57 -4.35
N ASN A 170 -9.04 -16.88 -4.87
CA ASN A 170 -8.51 -18.25 -5.00
C ASN A 170 -7.64 -18.57 -3.78
N GLU A 171 -7.64 -19.83 -3.31
CA GLU A 171 -6.90 -20.24 -2.10
C GLU A 171 -5.36 -20.14 -2.25
N ASP A 172 -4.82 -20.12 -3.48
CA ASP A 172 -3.38 -20.16 -3.76
C ASP A 172 -2.66 -18.78 -3.77
N ASP A 173 -3.37 -17.66 -3.65
CA ASP A 173 -2.85 -16.30 -3.95
C ASP A 173 -2.07 -15.60 -2.81
N CYS A 174 -1.33 -16.37 -2.01
CA CYS A 174 -0.60 -15.81 -0.85
C CYS A 174 0.65 -14.98 -1.27
N SER A 175 1.16 -15.16 -2.49
CA SER A 175 2.40 -14.51 -2.97
C SER A 175 2.22 -13.02 -3.27
N SER A 176 1.23 -12.68 -4.12
CA SER A 176 1.03 -11.31 -4.61
C SER A 176 0.61 -10.34 -3.50
N THR A 177 -0.29 -10.80 -2.62
CA THR A 177 -0.81 -10.09 -1.44
C THR A 177 0.33 -9.62 -0.52
N ARG A 178 1.32 -10.49 -0.26
CA ARG A 178 2.42 -10.16 0.65
C ARG A 178 3.30 -9.03 0.12
N ARG A 179 3.47 -8.92 -1.21
CA ARG A 179 4.36 -7.94 -1.82
C ARG A 179 3.93 -6.51 -1.52
N PHE A 180 2.62 -6.24 -1.46
CA PHE A 180 2.08 -4.89 -1.29
C PHE A 180 1.48 -4.63 0.10
N SER A 181 1.42 -5.64 0.96
CA SER A 181 1.03 -5.52 2.37
C SER A 181 2.17 -4.90 3.21
N TRP A 182 2.27 -3.57 3.21
CA TRP A 182 3.44 -2.86 3.71
C TRP A 182 3.71 -3.11 5.20
N ASN A 183 2.67 -3.05 6.05
CA ASN A 183 2.79 -3.25 7.50
C ASN A 183 2.53 -4.69 7.95
N SER A 184 2.57 -5.67 7.04
CA SER A 184 2.36 -7.09 7.38
C SER A 184 3.28 -7.56 8.51
N PHE A 185 4.54 -7.15 8.49
CA PHE A 185 5.53 -7.46 9.53
C PHE A 185 5.15 -6.93 10.92
N MET A 186 4.43 -5.80 11.00
CA MET A 186 3.96 -5.21 12.26
C MET A 186 2.73 -5.92 12.80
N LEU A 187 1.96 -6.57 11.94
CA LEU A 187 0.70 -7.23 12.27
C LEU A 187 0.87 -8.69 12.69
N VAL A 188 2.01 -9.33 12.40
CA VAL A 188 2.27 -10.78 12.62
C VAL A 188 1.72 -11.27 13.97
N GLY A 189 2.07 -10.63 15.08
CA GLY A 189 1.63 -11.04 16.41
C GLY A 189 0.12 -10.89 16.64
N LEU A 190 -0.47 -9.80 16.16
CA LEU A 190 -1.91 -9.51 16.33
C LEU A 190 -2.78 -10.37 15.40
N THR A 191 -2.33 -10.60 14.16
CA THR A 191 -2.97 -11.54 13.23
C THR A 191 -2.86 -12.97 13.73
N GLY A 192 -1.73 -13.35 14.35
CA GLY A 192 -1.59 -14.65 15.02
C GLY A 192 -2.63 -14.85 16.13
N PHE A 193 -2.84 -13.82 16.96
CA PHE A 193 -3.89 -13.82 17.99
C PHE A 193 -5.30 -13.94 17.37
N GLN A 194 -5.62 -13.11 16.38
CA GLN A 194 -6.89 -13.13 15.65
C GLN A 194 -7.19 -14.51 15.05
N ASN A 195 -6.19 -15.15 14.44
CA ASN A 195 -6.32 -16.49 13.86
C ASN A 195 -6.51 -17.59 14.91
N GLY A 196 -6.03 -17.37 16.14
CA GLY A 196 -6.24 -18.28 17.27
C GLY A 196 -7.60 -18.14 17.96
N LEU A 197 -8.38 -17.11 17.63
CA LEU A 197 -9.73 -16.94 18.18
C LEU A 197 -10.70 -17.98 17.59
N PRO A 198 -11.70 -18.45 18.38
CA PRO A 198 -12.81 -19.20 17.82
C PRO A 198 -13.49 -18.43 16.68
N ILE A 199 -13.97 -19.14 15.65
CA ILE A 199 -14.55 -18.53 14.43
C ILE A 199 -15.59 -17.42 14.75
N PRO A 200 -16.55 -17.59 15.68
CA PRO A 200 -17.50 -16.53 15.99
C PRO A 200 -16.84 -15.25 16.52
N ASN A 201 -15.82 -15.39 17.38
CA ASN A 201 -15.08 -14.27 17.95
C ASN A 201 -14.17 -13.62 16.90
N ARG A 202 -13.60 -14.41 15.99
CA ARG A 202 -12.81 -13.89 14.87
C ARG A 202 -13.67 -13.03 13.94
N LEU A 203 -14.85 -13.50 13.56
CA LEU A 203 -15.79 -12.71 12.74
C LEU A 203 -16.17 -11.39 13.42
N GLU A 204 -16.35 -11.41 14.74
CA GLU A 204 -16.66 -10.21 15.49
C GLU A 204 -15.48 -9.26 15.60
N PHE A 205 -14.27 -9.80 15.82
CA PHE A 205 -13.01 -9.04 15.78
C PHE A 205 -12.83 -8.34 14.43
N ASP A 206 -13.08 -9.05 13.32
CA ASP A 206 -12.96 -8.51 11.96
C ASP A 206 -13.92 -7.36 11.72
N ARG A 207 -15.17 -7.47 12.23
CA ARG A 207 -16.15 -6.38 12.16
C ARG A 207 -15.70 -5.12 12.89
N GLN A 208 -14.90 -5.26 13.96
CA GLN A 208 -14.43 -4.10 14.72
C GLN A 208 -13.37 -3.27 13.98
N ASN A 209 -12.68 -3.84 12.99
CA ASN A 209 -11.60 -3.17 12.24
C ASN A 209 -10.50 -2.57 13.13
N PHE A 210 -10.14 -3.26 14.23
CA PHE A 210 -9.08 -2.78 15.14
C PHE A 210 -7.70 -2.74 14.48
N LEU A 211 -7.45 -3.62 13.52
CA LEU A 211 -6.21 -3.71 12.77
C LEU A 211 -6.38 -3.03 11.42
N VAL A 212 -5.34 -2.33 10.97
CA VAL A 212 -5.33 -1.59 9.70
C VAL A 212 -4.20 -2.12 8.84
N SER A 213 -4.54 -2.74 7.72
CA SER A 213 -3.57 -3.06 6.67
C SER A 213 -3.41 -1.85 5.74
N ILE A 214 -2.17 -1.46 5.44
CA ILE A 214 -1.86 -0.33 4.57
C ILE A 214 -1.06 -0.77 3.34
N ILE A 215 -1.33 -0.13 2.22
CA ILE A 215 -0.45 -0.11 1.04
C ILE A 215 0.34 1.19 1.02
N GLN A 216 1.54 1.16 0.44
CA GLN A 216 2.29 2.36 0.09
C GLN A 216 2.13 2.67 -1.39
N GLY A 217 2.00 3.93 -1.76
CA GLY A 217 2.00 4.41 -3.15
C GLY A 217 1.00 5.52 -3.37
N TYR A 218 -0.02 5.26 -4.20
CA TYR A 218 -1.04 6.25 -4.55
C TYR A 218 -2.40 5.61 -4.80
N VAL A 219 -3.46 6.28 -4.38
CA VAL A 219 -4.83 5.91 -4.73
C VAL A 219 -5.62 7.17 -5.08
N ALA A 220 -6.38 7.12 -6.16
CA ALA A 220 -7.37 8.13 -6.50
C ALA A 220 -8.60 7.49 -7.13
N THR A 221 -9.77 8.07 -6.86
CA THR A 221 -11.04 7.66 -7.44
C THR A 221 -11.81 8.90 -7.85
N TYR A 222 -12.36 8.88 -9.06
CA TYR A 222 -13.16 9.95 -9.62
C TYR A 222 -14.44 9.37 -10.20
N GLU A 223 -15.57 10.03 -9.94
CA GLU A 223 -16.83 9.78 -10.63
C GLU A 223 -16.99 10.82 -11.75
N LEU A 224 -17.29 10.35 -12.94
CA LEU A 224 -17.35 11.13 -14.16
C LEU A 224 -18.68 10.84 -14.88
N LYS A 225 -19.22 11.86 -15.53
CA LYS A 225 -20.43 11.75 -16.35
C LYS A 225 -20.11 12.18 -17.77
N LEU A 226 -20.28 11.26 -18.73
CA LEU A 226 -20.18 11.58 -20.15
C LEU A 226 -21.55 12.00 -20.68
N PRO A 227 -21.60 12.91 -21.66
CA PRO A 227 -22.83 13.15 -22.40
C PRO A 227 -23.32 11.85 -23.06
N PRO A 228 -24.65 11.71 -23.26
CA PRO A 228 -25.20 10.57 -23.98
C PRO A 228 -24.57 10.47 -25.38
N PRO A 229 -24.37 9.25 -25.91
CA PRO A 229 -23.83 9.06 -27.24
C PRO A 229 -24.75 9.73 -28.27
N LEU A 230 -24.18 10.41 -29.25
CA LEU A 230 -24.95 11.00 -30.35
C LEU A 230 -25.72 9.88 -31.06
N SER A 231 -27.06 9.97 -31.05
CA SER A 231 -27.94 9.02 -31.73
C SER A 231 -27.61 9.01 -33.23
N SER A 232 -26.98 7.94 -33.70
CA SER A 232 -26.61 7.79 -35.12
C SER A 232 -27.78 7.30 -36.00
N SER A 233 -29.03 7.61 -35.65
CA SER A 233 -30.21 7.27 -36.45
C SER A 233 -30.91 8.53 -36.97
N SER A 234 -30.78 8.78 -38.27
CA SER A 234 -31.59 9.75 -39.01
C SER A 234 -32.96 9.19 -39.39
N VAL A 235 -33.56 8.35 -38.54
CA VAL A 235 -34.87 7.73 -38.78
C VAL A 235 -35.74 7.94 -37.55
N PRO A 236 -36.84 8.71 -37.64
CA PRO A 236 -37.75 8.89 -36.52
C PRO A 236 -38.60 7.62 -36.34
N SER A 237 -38.16 6.67 -35.52
CA SER A 237 -39.03 5.64 -34.96
C SER A 237 -39.75 6.20 -33.74
N THR A 238 -41.08 6.33 -33.83
CA THR A 238 -41.95 6.97 -32.83
C THR A 238 -42.18 6.15 -31.55
N LYS A 239 -41.23 5.34 -31.08
CA LYS A 239 -41.38 4.52 -29.86
C LYS A 239 -40.10 4.31 -29.04
N ASP A 240 -39.03 5.05 -29.30
CA ASP A 240 -37.85 5.01 -28.46
C ASP A 240 -37.82 6.31 -27.64
N GLU A 241 -38.16 6.23 -26.34
CA GLU A 241 -37.74 7.24 -25.35
C GLU A 241 -36.21 7.15 -25.24
N ASP A 242 -35.52 7.58 -26.30
CA ASP A 242 -34.11 7.33 -26.53
C ASP A 242 -33.25 7.95 -25.41
N ASN A 243 -32.62 7.06 -24.66
CA ASN A 243 -31.66 7.23 -23.56
C ASN A 243 -30.82 8.53 -23.64
N ASN A 244 -31.42 9.64 -23.21
CA ASN A 244 -30.74 10.92 -23.07
C ASN A 244 -30.01 11.04 -21.72
N GLU A 245 -29.83 9.93 -21.02
CA GLU A 245 -29.17 9.89 -19.72
C GLU A 245 -27.63 9.93 -19.89
N PRO A 246 -26.94 10.77 -19.10
CA PRO A 246 -25.48 10.81 -19.12
C PRO A 246 -24.89 9.48 -18.63
N ILE A 247 -23.93 8.95 -19.38
CA ILE A 247 -23.21 7.73 -19.00
C ILE A 247 -22.34 8.06 -17.79
N SER A 248 -22.73 7.55 -16.63
CA SER A 248 -21.93 7.67 -15.41
C SER A 248 -20.91 6.56 -15.35
N PHE A 249 -19.64 6.91 -15.17
CA PHE A 249 -18.56 5.96 -14.98
C PHE A 249 -17.64 6.43 -13.86
N SER A 250 -17.01 5.50 -13.15
CA SER A 250 -15.96 5.82 -12.20
C SER A 250 -14.62 5.32 -12.71
N ILE A 251 -13.59 6.11 -12.47
CA ILE A 251 -12.19 5.75 -12.72
C ILE A 251 -11.45 5.72 -11.39
N SER A 252 -10.76 4.63 -11.10
CA SER A 252 -9.87 4.55 -9.95
C SER A 252 -8.48 4.15 -10.40
N LEU A 253 -7.46 4.78 -9.84
CA LEU A 253 -6.07 4.43 -10.04
C LEU A 253 -5.48 4.00 -8.71
N PHE A 254 -5.01 2.76 -8.65
CA PHE A 254 -4.20 2.23 -7.56
C PHE A 254 -2.77 2.11 -8.05
N SER A 255 -1.82 2.60 -7.27
CA SER A 255 -0.40 2.37 -7.48
C SER A 255 0.17 1.84 -6.17
N ARG A 256 0.62 0.58 -6.17
CA ARG A 256 1.14 -0.13 -5.01
C ARG A 256 2.64 -0.28 -5.14
N LEU A 257 3.40 0.21 -4.17
CA LEU A 257 4.85 0.02 -4.08
C LEU A 257 5.15 -1.23 -3.25
N GLY A 258 5.93 -2.15 -3.81
CA GLY A 258 6.30 -3.40 -3.16
C GLY A 258 7.25 -3.18 -1.98
N SER A 259 7.02 -3.92 -0.88
CA SER A 259 7.81 -3.84 0.35
C SER A 259 8.92 -4.90 0.47
N LEU A 260 8.88 -5.96 -0.34
CA LEU A 260 9.80 -7.11 -0.22
C LEU A 260 11.28 -6.76 -0.46
N ARG A 261 11.54 -5.75 -1.29
CA ARG A 261 12.89 -5.21 -1.48
C ARG A 261 12.91 -3.69 -1.34
N ALA A 262 12.66 -3.27 -0.11
CA ALA A 262 12.70 -1.87 0.26
C ALA A 262 14.14 -1.32 0.22
N GLY A 263 14.27 -0.06 -0.19
CA GLY A 263 15.56 0.60 -0.26
C GLY A 263 15.47 1.91 -1.03
N THR A 264 16.45 2.78 -0.87
CA THR A 264 16.44 4.07 -1.56
C THR A 264 16.86 3.89 -3.03
N ARG A 265 16.30 4.71 -3.93
CA ARG A 265 16.51 4.68 -5.40
C ARG A 265 17.97 4.68 -5.86
N PHE A 266 18.91 5.04 -4.97
CA PHE A 266 20.35 5.07 -5.23
C PHE A 266 21.15 4.00 -4.49
N ASN A 267 20.57 3.35 -3.49
CA ASN A 267 21.27 2.33 -2.69
C ASN A 267 20.80 0.91 -3.02
N THR A 268 19.58 0.75 -3.52
CA THR A 268 19.01 -0.57 -3.79
C THR A 268 18.51 -0.64 -5.23
N ARG A 269 19.17 -1.49 -6.02
CA ARG A 269 18.90 -1.71 -7.45
C ARG A 269 18.99 -3.19 -7.80
N GLY A 270 18.42 -3.55 -8.94
CA GLY A 270 18.45 -4.92 -9.44
C GLY A 270 17.46 -5.85 -8.77
N ILE A 271 17.89 -7.10 -8.62
CA ILE A 271 17.24 -8.22 -7.91
C ILE A 271 18.00 -8.60 -6.62
N ASP A 272 17.33 -9.17 -5.62
CA ASP A 272 17.97 -9.91 -4.50
C ASP A 272 17.94 -11.44 -4.71
N ASP A 273 18.49 -12.17 -3.74
CA ASP A 273 18.59 -13.63 -3.77
C ASP A 273 17.22 -14.33 -3.71
N ASP A 274 16.20 -13.65 -3.18
CA ASP A 274 14.82 -14.15 -3.08
C ASP A 274 13.98 -13.86 -4.35
N GLY A 275 14.58 -13.22 -5.36
CA GLY A 275 13.89 -12.93 -6.62
C GLY A 275 13.18 -11.58 -6.67
N ASN A 276 13.28 -10.75 -5.63
CA ASN A 276 12.57 -9.48 -5.55
C ASN A 276 13.37 -8.37 -6.24
N VAL A 277 12.71 -7.63 -7.12
CA VAL A 277 13.33 -6.44 -7.73
C VAL A 277 13.06 -5.19 -6.90
N ALA A 278 14.06 -4.31 -6.85
CA ALA A 278 13.93 -3.05 -6.14
C ALA A 278 12.94 -2.12 -6.86
N ASN A 279 12.20 -1.29 -6.10
CA ASN A 279 11.21 -0.34 -6.63
C ASN A 279 10.14 -0.99 -7.51
N PHE A 280 9.71 -2.22 -7.19
CA PHE A 280 8.59 -2.86 -7.88
C PHE A 280 7.30 -2.11 -7.57
N VAL A 281 6.58 -1.68 -8.59
CA VAL A 281 5.31 -0.96 -8.52
C VAL A 281 4.31 -1.64 -9.42
N GLU A 282 3.11 -1.87 -8.90
CA GLU A 282 1.94 -2.27 -9.68
C GLU A 282 0.95 -1.12 -9.73
N SER A 283 0.57 -0.71 -10.93
CA SER A 283 -0.44 0.30 -11.19
C SER A 283 -1.66 -0.34 -11.82
N GLU A 284 -2.79 -0.31 -11.12
CA GLU A 284 -4.06 -0.85 -11.56
C GLU A 284 -5.04 0.30 -11.82
N THR A 285 -5.48 0.44 -13.07
CA THR A 285 -6.55 1.36 -13.47
C THR A 285 -7.85 0.59 -13.54
N LEU A 286 -8.83 1.02 -12.74
CA LEU A 286 -10.18 0.50 -12.76
C LEU A 286 -11.10 1.48 -13.47
N ILE A 287 -11.91 0.96 -14.37
CA ILE A 287 -13.01 1.71 -14.99
C ILE A 287 -14.29 0.92 -14.71
N LEU A 288 -15.22 1.53 -13.99
CA LEU A 288 -16.56 0.98 -13.82
C LEU A 288 -17.54 1.83 -14.63
N THR A 289 -18.26 1.20 -15.54
CA THR A 289 -19.35 1.84 -16.28
C THR A 289 -20.58 0.96 -16.22
N ASN A 290 -21.73 1.54 -15.84
CA ASN A 290 -22.96 0.81 -15.60
C ASN A 290 -22.71 -0.42 -14.69
N ASN A 291 -22.68 -1.62 -15.27
CA ASN A 291 -22.45 -2.90 -14.57
C ASN A 291 -21.19 -3.65 -15.05
N LYS A 292 -20.26 -2.98 -15.72
CA LYS A 292 -19.02 -3.57 -16.23
C LYS A 292 -17.81 -2.95 -15.56
N LEU A 293 -17.02 -3.78 -14.89
CA LEU A 293 -15.76 -3.40 -14.28
C LEU A 293 -14.61 -3.87 -15.17
N PHE A 294 -13.79 -2.93 -15.59
CA PHE A 294 -12.54 -3.19 -16.28
C PHE A 294 -11.39 -2.94 -15.31
N SER A 295 -10.42 -3.86 -15.28
CA SER A 295 -9.15 -3.68 -14.59
C SER A 295 -8.02 -3.77 -15.61
N PHE A 296 -7.12 -2.81 -15.59
CA PHE A 296 -5.92 -2.79 -16.41
C PHE A 296 -4.70 -2.57 -15.53
N VAL A 297 -3.78 -3.54 -15.56
CA VAL A 297 -2.60 -3.56 -14.68
C VAL A 297 -1.34 -3.31 -15.50
N GLN A 298 -0.48 -2.45 -14.96
CA GLN A 298 0.87 -2.21 -15.45
C GLN A 298 1.86 -2.36 -14.31
N ILE A 299 3.00 -2.98 -14.59
CA ILE A 299 4.07 -3.13 -13.61
C ILE A 299 5.31 -2.33 -14.02
N ARG A 300 6.09 -1.94 -13.03
CA ARG A 300 7.38 -1.28 -13.21
C ARG A 300 8.32 -1.74 -12.11
N GLY A 301 9.58 -2.01 -12.44
CA GLY A 301 10.58 -2.37 -11.45
C GLY A 301 12.00 -2.06 -11.91
N SER A 302 12.97 -2.34 -11.05
CA SER A 302 14.37 -2.39 -11.47
C SER A 302 14.59 -3.54 -12.45
N VAL A 303 15.61 -3.41 -13.32
CA VAL A 303 16.03 -4.50 -14.22
C VAL A 303 16.32 -5.74 -13.37
N PRO A 304 15.78 -6.93 -13.71
CA PRO A 304 15.88 -8.14 -12.89
C PRO A 304 17.24 -8.82 -13.05
N LEU A 305 18.30 -8.07 -12.75
CA LEU A 305 19.70 -8.49 -12.78
C LEU A 305 20.33 -8.15 -11.44
N PHE A 306 21.32 -8.95 -11.03
CA PHE A 306 22.19 -8.59 -9.93
C PHE A 306 23.17 -7.55 -10.43
N PHE A 307 23.02 -6.30 -9.98
CA PHE A 307 23.93 -5.24 -10.34
C PHE A 307 23.99 -4.18 -9.25
N GLU A 308 25.13 -3.52 -9.19
CA GLU A 308 25.34 -2.35 -8.35
C GLU A 308 25.64 -1.15 -9.24
N GLN A 309 25.20 0.01 -8.78
CA GLN A 309 25.58 1.27 -9.40
C GLN A 309 26.29 2.13 -8.38
N SER A 310 27.57 2.37 -8.64
CA SER A 310 28.36 3.28 -7.82
C SER A 310 27.86 4.73 -7.98
N GLY A 311 28.15 5.58 -6.99
CA GLY A 311 27.74 6.99 -7.01
C GLY A 311 28.27 7.80 -8.21
N THR A 312 29.27 7.28 -8.92
CA THR A 312 29.84 7.86 -10.16
C THR A 312 29.04 7.49 -11.42
N GLY A 313 28.02 6.62 -11.30
CA GLY A 313 27.19 6.17 -12.41
C GLY A 313 27.70 4.90 -13.12
N MET A 314 28.82 4.32 -12.68
CA MET A 314 29.30 3.04 -13.20
C MET A 314 28.42 1.90 -12.70
N THR A 315 27.99 1.04 -13.62
CA THR A 315 27.20 -0.16 -13.35
C THR A 315 28.10 -1.39 -13.37
N ASN A 316 28.11 -2.15 -12.28
CA ASN A 316 28.82 -3.41 -12.17
C ASN A 316 27.79 -4.56 -12.18
N LEU A 317 27.80 -5.36 -13.24
CA LEU A 317 27.01 -6.59 -13.31
C LEU A 317 27.65 -7.64 -12.41
N LEU A 318 26.85 -8.21 -11.52
CA LEU A 318 27.27 -9.33 -10.68
C LEU A 318 26.89 -10.63 -11.40
N ASN A 319 27.87 -11.48 -11.67
CA ASN A 319 27.64 -12.79 -12.24
C ASN A 319 26.94 -13.68 -11.20
N CYS A 320 25.63 -13.83 -11.34
CA CYS A 320 24.84 -14.76 -10.54
C CYS A 320 23.90 -15.54 -11.46
N MET A 321 23.95 -16.88 -11.35
CA MET A 321 23.33 -17.86 -12.26
C MET A 321 21.83 -18.11 -11.98
N HIS A 322 21.21 -17.42 -11.02
CA HIS A 322 19.82 -17.68 -10.65
C HIS A 322 18.80 -16.97 -11.56
N SER A 323 17.78 -17.72 -11.99
CA SER A 323 16.69 -17.35 -12.91
C SER A 323 15.38 -16.95 -12.21
N ILE A 324 15.41 -16.67 -10.90
CA ILE A 324 14.23 -16.73 -10.02
C ILE A 324 13.09 -15.76 -10.41
N VAL A 325 13.38 -14.59 -11.00
CA VAL A 325 12.36 -13.54 -11.21
C VAL A 325 11.28 -13.91 -12.22
N THR A 326 11.66 -14.57 -13.31
CA THR A 326 10.73 -14.78 -14.43
C THR A 326 9.60 -15.73 -14.06
N ASN A 327 9.82 -16.69 -13.16
CA ASN A 327 8.78 -17.62 -12.74
C ASN A 327 7.75 -16.98 -11.80
N ASP A 328 8.17 -16.14 -10.83
CA ASP A 328 7.20 -15.39 -9.99
C ASP A 328 6.43 -14.36 -10.82
N LEU A 329 7.09 -13.70 -11.78
CA LEU A 329 6.40 -12.73 -12.62
C LEU A 329 5.37 -13.41 -13.54
N LEU A 330 5.72 -14.54 -14.13
CA LEU A 330 4.81 -15.29 -15.02
C LEU A 330 3.68 -15.97 -14.26
N SER A 331 3.91 -16.47 -13.06
CA SER A 331 2.85 -17.06 -12.24
C SER A 331 1.79 -16.01 -11.85
N ASN A 332 2.21 -14.78 -11.56
CA ASN A 332 1.31 -13.71 -11.18
C ASN A 332 0.62 -13.05 -12.40
N TYR A 333 1.36 -12.76 -13.47
CA TYR A 333 0.86 -11.93 -14.59
C TYR A 333 0.52 -12.71 -15.87
N HIS A 334 0.81 -14.01 -15.92
CA HIS A 334 0.55 -14.95 -17.04
C HIS A 334 1.29 -14.65 -18.35
N SER A 335 1.34 -13.39 -18.78
CA SER A 335 2.08 -12.90 -19.94
C SER A 335 2.68 -11.53 -19.62
N VAL A 336 3.90 -11.29 -20.09
CA VAL A 336 4.66 -10.09 -19.76
C VAL A 336 5.28 -9.49 -21.02
N GLN A 337 4.87 -8.27 -21.35
CA GLN A 337 5.53 -7.45 -22.36
C GLN A 337 6.50 -6.47 -21.69
N ILE A 338 7.78 -6.70 -21.86
CA ILE A 338 8.85 -5.91 -21.28
C ILE A 338 9.15 -4.72 -22.20
N LEU A 339 8.89 -3.51 -21.71
CA LEU A 339 9.30 -2.28 -22.36
C LEU A 339 10.57 -1.73 -21.69
N ASN A 340 11.71 -1.87 -22.35
CA ASN A 340 12.99 -1.37 -21.84
C ASN A 340 13.24 0.06 -22.29
N LEU A 341 13.34 0.99 -21.32
CA LEU A 341 13.55 2.41 -21.60
C LEU A 341 15.00 2.87 -21.51
N LEU A 342 15.93 1.95 -21.26
CA LEU A 342 17.36 2.23 -21.11
C LEU A 342 17.94 2.79 -22.42
N SER A 343 18.86 3.74 -22.28
CA SER A 343 19.50 4.35 -23.43
C SER A 343 20.56 3.43 -24.02
N SER A 344 20.52 3.34 -25.34
CA SER A 344 21.53 2.69 -26.17
C SER A 344 22.85 3.47 -26.25
N SER A 345 22.84 4.77 -25.88
CA SER A 345 24.01 5.65 -25.96
C SER A 345 24.92 5.63 -24.73
N ARG A 346 24.46 5.03 -23.61
CA ARG A 346 25.23 4.95 -22.37
C ARG A 346 25.73 3.52 -22.19
N ASP A 347 27.04 3.33 -22.15
CA ASP A 347 27.65 2.00 -22.05
C ASP A 347 27.12 1.19 -20.87
N SER A 348 26.93 1.82 -19.71
CA SER A 348 26.42 1.16 -18.50
C SER A 348 24.97 0.66 -18.65
N GLU A 349 24.12 1.40 -19.36
CA GLU A 349 22.72 1.04 -19.62
C GLU A 349 22.59 0.03 -20.79
N SER A 350 23.45 0.16 -21.81
CA SER A 350 23.56 -0.78 -22.92
C SER A 350 24.03 -2.15 -22.44
N ASN A 351 25.03 -2.20 -21.55
CA ASN A 351 25.50 -3.45 -20.94
C ASN A 351 24.40 -4.15 -20.13
N LEU A 352 23.60 -3.41 -19.36
CA LEU A 352 22.43 -3.96 -18.66
C LEU A 352 21.39 -4.52 -19.63
N THR A 353 21.10 -3.79 -20.70
CA THR A 353 20.15 -4.21 -21.73
C THR A 353 20.60 -5.52 -22.37
N ASN A 354 21.86 -5.61 -22.79
CA ASN A 354 22.43 -6.80 -23.40
C ASN A 354 22.42 -8.00 -22.44
N ALA A 355 22.81 -7.79 -21.19
CA ALA A 355 22.79 -8.84 -20.18
C ALA A 355 21.37 -9.35 -19.90
N TYR A 356 20.38 -8.45 -19.85
CA TYR A 356 19.00 -8.84 -19.62
C TYR A 356 18.44 -9.64 -20.80
N GLN A 357 18.69 -9.19 -22.03
CA GLN A 357 18.28 -9.92 -23.23
C GLN A 357 18.91 -11.31 -23.32
N GLN A 358 20.19 -11.45 -22.97
CA GLN A 358 20.87 -12.75 -22.93
C GLN A 358 20.23 -13.68 -21.92
N ARG A 359 19.98 -13.21 -20.69
CA ARG A 359 19.32 -14.03 -19.66
C ARG A 359 17.89 -14.41 -20.04
N LEU A 360 17.15 -13.48 -20.65
CA LEU A 360 15.79 -13.76 -21.10
C LEU A 360 15.76 -14.84 -22.19
N LYS A 361 16.70 -14.79 -23.14
CA LYS A 361 16.86 -15.85 -24.16
C LYS A 361 17.18 -17.20 -23.55
N SER A 362 18.10 -17.25 -22.58
CA SER A 362 18.40 -18.48 -21.84
C SER A 362 17.16 -19.02 -21.12
N PHE A 363 16.43 -18.15 -20.42
CA PHE A 363 15.20 -18.53 -19.71
C PHE A 363 14.14 -19.15 -20.64
N ILE A 364 13.87 -18.51 -21.78
CA ILE A 364 12.92 -19.02 -22.78
C ILE A 364 13.37 -20.37 -23.33
N ASN A 365 14.67 -20.55 -23.59
CA ASN A 365 15.22 -21.82 -24.07
C ASN A 365 15.06 -22.96 -23.05
N ASP A 366 15.20 -22.64 -21.76
CA ASP A 366 15.10 -23.61 -20.66
C ASP A 366 13.63 -23.97 -20.36
N HIS A 367 12.68 -23.06 -20.61
CA HIS A 367 11.25 -23.23 -20.31
C HIS A 367 10.40 -23.27 -21.58
N LYS A 368 10.66 -24.27 -22.45
CA LYS A 368 9.92 -24.49 -23.71
C LYS A 368 8.41 -24.75 -23.53
N GLU A 369 7.96 -24.93 -22.30
CA GLU A 369 6.54 -25.02 -21.94
C GLU A 369 5.79 -23.69 -22.14
N TYR A 370 6.49 -22.56 -22.10
CA TYR A 370 5.90 -21.26 -22.40
C TYR A 370 6.01 -20.95 -23.90
N PRO A 371 4.90 -20.72 -24.62
CA PRO A 371 4.95 -20.21 -25.99
C PRO A 371 5.80 -18.93 -26.12
N GLU A 372 6.43 -18.74 -27.28
CA GLU A 372 7.33 -17.59 -27.55
C GLU A 372 6.65 -16.22 -27.30
N ASP A 373 5.32 -16.15 -27.42
CA ASP A 373 4.54 -14.93 -27.26
C ASP A 373 4.27 -14.55 -25.78
N ILE A 374 4.62 -15.41 -24.82
CA ILE A 374 4.33 -15.16 -23.39
C ILE A 374 5.21 -14.06 -22.81
N VAL A 375 6.49 -14.01 -23.20
CA VAL A 375 7.43 -12.97 -22.77
C VAL A 375 8.05 -12.28 -23.97
N ASN A 376 7.63 -11.03 -24.21
CA ASN A 376 8.19 -10.22 -25.28
C ASN A 376 9.09 -9.13 -24.70
N PHE A 377 10.16 -8.78 -25.41
CA PHE A 377 11.11 -7.72 -25.03
C PHE A 377 11.22 -6.68 -26.15
N VAL A 378 10.82 -5.45 -25.84
CA VAL A 378 10.89 -4.31 -26.75
C VAL A 378 11.85 -3.28 -26.19
N ASN A 379 12.91 -2.96 -26.96
CA ASN A 379 13.81 -1.88 -26.61
C ASN A 379 13.27 -0.54 -27.15
N PHE A 380 12.99 0.38 -26.24
CA PHE A 380 12.38 1.67 -26.52
C PHE A 380 13.22 2.78 -25.87
N ASP A 381 14.29 3.20 -26.55
CA ASP A 381 15.13 4.30 -26.06
C ASP A 381 14.33 5.62 -26.08
N LEU A 382 13.73 5.95 -24.93
CA LEU A 382 12.88 7.12 -24.77
C LEU A 382 13.66 8.41 -24.98
N HIS A 383 14.94 8.44 -24.58
CA HIS A 383 15.80 9.60 -24.77
C HIS A 383 16.09 9.84 -26.25
N HIS A 384 16.26 8.78 -27.03
CA HIS A 384 16.40 8.90 -28.48
C HIS A 384 15.09 9.34 -29.14
N ARG A 385 13.97 8.65 -28.84
CA ARG A 385 12.68 8.92 -29.51
C ARG A 385 12.08 10.28 -29.14
N SER A 386 12.33 10.81 -27.95
CA SER A 386 11.83 12.12 -27.53
C SER A 386 12.64 13.31 -28.10
N LYS A 387 13.87 13.09 -28.60
CA LYS A 387 14.71 14.19 -29.15
C LYS A 387 14.08 14.85 -30.38
N SER A 388 13.37 14.09 -31.21
CA SER A 388 12.84 14.57 -32.49
C SER A 388 11.59 15.43 -32.35
N SER A 389 10.71 15.07 -31.43
CA SER A 389 9.32 15.56 -31.40
C SER A 389 8.71 15.57 -29.99
N GLY A 390 9.54 15.51 -28.95
CA GLY A 390 9.08 15.47 -27.57
C GLY A 390 8.22 14.26 -27.23
N LEU A 391 7.43 14.37 -26.16
CA LEU A 391 6.54 13.31 -25.68
C LEU A 391 5.32 13.09 -26.59
N ASP A 392 4.85 14.13 -27.27
CA ASP A 392 3.70 14.01 -28.18
C ASP A 392 4.04 13.16 -29.41
N GLY A 393 5.25 13.31 -29.96
CA GLY A 393 5.68 12.43 -31.05
C GLY A 393 5.95 10.99 -30.59
N VAL A 394 6.41 10.79 -29.35
CA VAL A 394 6.46 9.45 -28.74
C VAL A 394 5.06 8.83 -28.66
N ARG A 395 4.04 9.61 -28.27
CA ARG A 395 2.65 9.14 -28.22
C ARG A 395 2.12 8.75 -29.60
N GLN A 396 2.43 9.53 -30.64
CA GLN A 396 2.04 9.20 -32.02
C GLN A 396 2.73 7.95 -32.54
N LEU A 397 4.01 7.75 -32.21
CA LEU A 397 4.72 6.52 -32.56
C LEU A 397 4.08 5.28 -31.91
N LEU A 398 3.66 5.37 -30.65
CA LEU A 398 2.96 4.28 -29.96
C LEU A 398 1.58 3.96 -30.54
N ILE A 399 0.93 4.90 -31.23
CA ILE A 399 -0.36 4.67 -31.90
C ILE A 399 -0.15 4.03 -33.28
N ASN A 400 0.97 4.32 -33.94
CA ASN A 400 1.24 3.91 -35.32
C ASN A 400 2.13 2.67 -35.45
N ASP A 401 2.89 2.30 -34.40
CA ASP A 401 3.60 1.01 -34.29
C ASP A 401 2.57 -0.10 -33.94
N ASN A 402 1.72 -0.48 -34.91
CA ASN A 402 0.89 -1.71 -34.86
C ASN A 402 1.66 -2.88 -35.49
#